data_AF-A0A7K4BZT4-F1
#
_entry.id   AF-A0A7K4BZT4-F1
#
_cell.length_a   1.000
_cell.length_b   1.000
_cell.length_c   1.000
_cell.angle_alpha   90.00
_cell.angle_beta   90.00
_cell.angle_gamma   90.00
#
_symmetry.space_group_name_H-M   'P 1'
#
loop_
_entity.id
_entity.type
_entity.pdbx_description
1 polymer ?
#
loop_
_entity_poly.entity_id
_entity_poly.type
_entity_poly.pdbx_seq_one_letter_code
_entity_poly.pdbx_strand_id
1 'polypeptide(L)'
;MKRKNKKKKISETKINSTKKSKKNQSNDFLEYLKKRPYFVGFSVILIIIVFALLLTPRQEFEETTLSLIYGKALHEHHLNEIEYHLTQVEKKLNGTYQTTLEDDYYYSFKEDILWLKQREEELCKNTKNLLIKQLAFNTAFEGVLIVNENVGYEYFIEDYEGTINSALNEKYFDQNFENNLEVMNMFIGEKEKLNIFLTEYNSIMRDYFDYKVFIIKNSNSLERQFIEANKLFILSDPLALS
;
A
#
# COMPACT_ATOMS: atom_id res chain seq x y z
N MET A 1 65.56 -29.44 42.13
CA MET A 1 64.38 -30.25 42.53
C MET A 1 63.12 -29.39 42.52
N LYS A 2 62.12 -29.78 41.70
CA LYS A 2 60.67 -29.86 41.95
C LYS A 2 60.09 -28.87 43.02
N ARG A 3 59.04 -28.06 42.77
CA ARG A 3 57.76 -28.41 42.13
C ARG A 3 57.02 -27.19 41.54
N LYS A 4 56.23 -27.53 40.52
CA LYS A 4 55.16 -26.77 39.85
C LYS A 4 54.15 -26.18 40.85
N ASN A 5 53.63 -24.99 40.55
CA ASN A 5 52.19 -24.73 40.71
C ASN A 5 51.72 -23.71 39.65
N LYS A 6 51.06 -24.27 38.64
CA LYS A 6 50.41 -23.60 37.53
C LYS A 6 48.99 -23.25 38.00
N LYS A 7 48.75 -22.01 38.45
CA LYS A 7 47.38 -21.52 38.65
C LYS A 7 46.92 -20.79 37.38
N LYS A 8 45.80 -21.29 36.86
CA LYS A 8 45.06 -20.79 35.69
C LYS A 8 44.90 -19.27 35.77
N LYS A 9 45.44 -18.54 34.79
CA LYS A 9 44.96 -17.20 34.45
C LYS A 9 43.74 -17.41 33.56
N ILE A 10 42.57 -17.37 34.19
CA ILE A 10 41.30 -17.30 33.48
C ILE A 10 41.30 -15.95 32.77
N SER A 11 41.07 -16.01 31.47
CA SER A 11 40.89 -14.88 30.56
C SER A 11 40.08 -13.77 31.22
N GLU A 12 40.72 -12.61 31.39
CA GLU A 12 40.03 -11.34 31.61
C GLU A 12 39.04 -11.17 30.45
N THR A 13 37.77 -11.42 30.74
CA THR A 13 36.67 -11.02 29.88
C THR A 13 36.72 -9.50 29.85
N LYS A 14 37.17 -8.94 28.72
CA LYS A 14 37.02 -7.52 28.42
C LYS A 14 35.53 -7.20 28.50
N ILE A 15 35.10 -6.66 29.64
CA ILE A 15 33.87 -5.86 29.72
C ILE A 15 34.21 -4.57 28.98
N ASN A 16 34.01 -4.58 27.67
CA ASN A 16 34.15 -3.39 26.84
C ASN A 16 33.08 -3.40 25.75
N SER A 17 31.84 -3.26 26.18
CA SER A 17 30.68 -2.83 25.40
C SER A 17 29.63 -2.48 26.44
N THR A 18 29.38 -1.22 26.79
CA THR A 18 28.73 -0.27 25.91
C THR A 18 28.92 1.13 26.52
N LYS A 19 29.89 1.88 25.97
CA LYS A 19 30.00 3.31 26.20
C LYS A 19 30.37 4.01 24.90
N LYS A 20 29.52 3.82 23.88
CA LYS A 20 29.51 4.56 22.61
C LYS A 20 28.31 4.11 21.81
N SER A 21 27.26 4.93 21.79
CA SER A 21 26.28 5.07 20.69
C SER A 21 25.01 5.72 21.26
N LYS A 22 25.05 7.03 21.49
CA LYS A 22 23.83 7.85 21.64
C LYS A 22 23.89 9.12 20.80
N LYS A 23 24.86 9.23 19.89
CA LYS A 23 25.07 10.45 19.09
C LYS A 23 24.78 10.29 17.59
N ASN A 24 24.49 9.07 17.11
CA ASN A 24 24.13 8.84 15.69
C ASN A 24 22.65 8.46 15.47
N GLN A 25 21.94 7.92 16.45
CA GLN A 25 20.54 7.52 16.28
C GLN A 25 19.58 8.68 15.93
N SER A 26 19.85 9.91 16.40
CA SER A 26 18.99 11.05 16.09
C SER A 26 19.15 11.54 14.65
N ASN A 27 20.36 11.42 14.08
CA ASN A 27 20.60 11.85 12.70
C ASN A 27 20.03 10.85 11.71
N ASP A 28 20.16 9.55 11.98
CA ASP A 28 19.58 8.49 11.14
C ASP A 28 18.05 8.54 11.14
N PHE A 29 17.43 8.86 12.29
CA PHE A 29 15.99 9.07 12.38
C PHE A 29 15.53 10.32 11.63
N LEU A 30 16.24 11.44 11.73
CA LEU A 30 15.92 12.65 10.99
C LEU A 30 16.07 12.46 9.46
N GLU A 31 17.05 11.68 9.04
CA GLU A 31 17.27 11.37 7.63
C GLU A 31 16.22 10.38 7.09
N TYR A 32 15.78 9.42 7.90
CA TYR A 32 14.64 8.55 7.62
C TYR A 32 13.34 9.35 7.44
N LEU A 33 13.05 10.28 8.36
CA LEU A 33 11.90 11.17 8.28
C LEU A 33 11.94 12.10 7.06
N LYS A 34 13.13 12.55 6.63
CA LYS A 34 13.30 13.33 5.40
C LYS A 34 13.07 12.54 4.12
N LYS A 35 13.35 11.23 4.13
CA LYS A 35 13.12 10.32 2.98
C LYS A 35 11.67 9.86 2.87
N ARG A 36 10.87 10.01 3.93
CA ARG A 36 9.44 9.63 3.97
C ARG A 36 8.58 10.75 4.56
N PRO A 37 8.48 11.92 3.89
CA PRO A 37 7.69 13.05 4.38
C PRO A 37 6.20 12.68 4.59
N TYR A 38 5.69 11.75 3.78
CA TYR A 38 4.33 11.23 3.88
C TYR A 38 4.09 10.40 5.15
N PHE A 39 5.08 9.62 5.61
CA PHE A 39 4.99 8.92 6.90
C PHE A 39 4.91 9.90 8.08
N VAL A 40 5.61 11.04 8.00
CA VAL A 40 5.55 12.11 9.01
C VAL A 40 4.21 12.82 8.98
N GLY A 41 3.69 13.12 7.79
CA GLY A 41 2.35 13.68 7.62
C GLY A 41 1.26 12.76 8.18
N PHE A 42 1.32 11.47 7.82
CA PHE A 42 0.43 10.42 8.29
C PHE A 42 0.47 10.27 9.81
N SER A 43 1.66 10.22 10.42
CA SER A 43 1.78 10.06 11.87
C SER A 43 1.33 11.30 12.65
N VAL A 44 1.47 12.51 12.09
CA VAL A 44 0.89 13.73 12.67
C VAL A 44 -0.64 13.72 12.60
N ILE A 45 -1.21 13.34 11.45
CA ILE A 45 -2.66 13.22 11.26
C ILE A 45 -3.25 12.14 12.18
N LEU A 46 -2.58 11.00 12.30
CA LEU A 46 -2.97 9.90 13.19
C LEU A 46 -2.97 10.34 14.66
N ILE A 47 -1.96 11.10 15.10
CA ILE A 47 -1.90 11.65 16.47
C ILE A 47 -3.04 12.64 16.70
N ILE A 48 -3.38 13.48 15.71
CA ILE A 48 -4.50 14.42 15.79
C ILE A 48 -5.84 13.69 15.90
N ILE A 49 -6.05 12.61 15.12
CA ILE A 49 -7.25 11.77 15.17
C ILE A 49 -7.38 11.10 16.54
N VAL A 50 -6.30 10.51 17.06
CA VAL A 50 -6.29 9.84 18.38
C VAL A 50 -6.60 10.84 19.51
N PHE A 51 -6.05 12.06 19.46
CA PHE A 51 -6.35 13.09 20.46
C PHE A 51 -7.77 13.65 20.34
N ALA A 52 -8.31 13.77 19.12
CA ALA A 52 -9.69 14.20 18.89
C ALA A 52 -10.71 13.19 19.43
N LEU A 53 -10.40 11.89 19.36
CA LEU A 53 -11.24 10.82 19.92
C LEU A 53 -11.23 10.77 21.45
N LEU A 54 -10.15 11.22 22.10
CA LEU A 54 -9.97 11.13 23.56
C LEU A 54 -10.59 12.31 24.35
N LEU A 55 -10.92 13.45 23.73
CA LEU A 55 -11.20 14.71 24.43
C LEU A 55 -12.64 15.26 24.36
N THR A 56 -13.60 14.60 23.71
CA THR A 56 -14.96 15.20 23.56
C THR A 56 -16.09 14.27 24.00
N PRO A 57 -16.85 14.62 25.06
CA PRO A 57 -18.10 13.97 25.40
C PRO A 57 -19.31 14.75 24.83
N ARG A 58 -19.94 14.22 23.77
CA ARG A 58 -21.35 14.40 23.37
C ARG A 58 -21.67 13.45 22.22
N GLN A 59 -21.96 12.21 22.60
CA GLN A 59 -22.04 11.05 21.74
C GLN A 59 -23.28 11.10 20.83
N GLU A 60 -23.13 10.64 19.59
CA GLU A 60 -24.13 10.43 18.52
C GLU A 60 -24.30 11.54 17.44
N PHE A 61 -24.71 12.78 17.75
CA PHE A 61 -24.99 13.78 16.70
C PHE A 61 -23.74 14.50 16.14
N GLU A 62 -22.76 14.82 17.00
CA GLU A 62 -21.50 15.47 16.58
C GLU A 62 -20.57 14.47 15.87
N GLU A 63 -20.57 13.21 16.28
CA GLU A 63 -19.75 12.15 15.69
C GLU A 63 -20.11 11.89 14.22
N THR A 64 -21.40 11.93 13.88
CA THR A 64 -21.89 11.73 12.51
C THR A 64 -21.50 12.89 11.58
N THR A 65 -21.52 14.13 12.09
CA THR A 65 -21.16 15.33 11.31
C THR A 65 -19.65 15.44 11.11
N LEU A 66 -18.86 15.19 12.16
CA LEU A 66 -17.40 15.16 12.08
C LEU A 66 -16.92 14.05 11.16
N SER A 67 -17.47 12.84 11.29
CA SER A 67 -17.16 11.71 10.39
C SER A 67 -17.41 12.06 8.92
N LEU A 68 -18.51 12.77 8.62
CA LEU A 68 -18.78 13.24 7.26
C LEU A 68 -17.76 14.29 6.79
N ILE A 69 -17.39 15.25 7.64
CA ILE A 69 -16.39 16.28 7.32
C ILE A 69 -15.03 15.62 7.04
N TYR A 70 -14.60 14.69 7.89
CA TYR A 70 -13.34 13.97 7.70
C TYR A 70 -13.36 13.09 6.45
N GLY A 71 -14.47 12.39 6.19
CA GLY A 71 -14.62 11.62 4.95
C GLY A 71 -14.48 12.49 3.70
N LYS A 72 -15.04 13.71 3.70
CA LYS A 72 -14.86 14.65 2.59
C LYS A 72 -13.44 15.18 2.48
N ALA A 73 -12.80 15.50 3.60
CA ALA A 73 -11.40 15.94 3.58
C ALA A 73 -10.46 14.84 3.06
N LEU A 74 -10.74 13.59 3.41
CA LEU A 74 -9.98 12.44 2.93
C LEU A 74 -10.20 12.20 1.43
N HIS A 75 -11.43 12.36 0.94
CA HIS A 75 -11.73 12.35 -0.50
C HIS A 75 -10.91 13.37 -1.30
N GLU A 76 -10.92 14.63 -0.87
CA GLU A 76 -10.14 15.69 -1.50
C GLU A 76 -8.63 15.38 -1.45
N HIS A 77 -8.16 14.78 -0.35
CA HIS A 77 -6.77 14.35 -0.23
C HIS A 77 -6.42 13.28 -1.27
N HIS A 78 -7.23 12.23 -1.42
CA HIS A 78 -7.00 11.17 -2.40
C HIS A 78 -7.00 11.70 -3.83
N LEU A 79 -7.93 12.60 -4.18
CA LEU A 79 -7.95 13.21 -5.51
C LEU A 79 -6.62 13.95 -5.80
N ASN A 80 -6.06 14.65 -4.83
CA ASN A 80 -4.77 15.32 -4.98
C ASN A 80 -3.61 14.32 -5.13
N GLU A 81 -3.63 13.20 -4.39
CA GLU A 81 -2.61 12.15 -4.53
C GLU A 81 -2.69 11.46 -5.89
N ILE A 82 -3.90 11.13 -6.35
CA ILE A 82 -4.15 10.58 -7.68
C ILE A 82 -3.57 11.51 -8.76
N GLU A 83 -3.84 12.82 -8.71
CA GLU A 83 -3.28 13.79 -9.66
C GLU A 83 -1.75 13.87 -9.59
N TYR A 84 -1.19 13.76 -8.39
CA TYR A 84 0.26 13.70 -8.20
C TYR A 84 0.85 12.46 -8.90
N HIS A 85 0.29 11.27 -8.68
CA HIS A 85 0.75 10.03 -9.30
C HIS A 85 0.57 10.05 -10.83
N LEU A 86 -0.56 10.55 -11.34
CA LEU A 86 -0.75 10.78 -12.79
C LEU A 86 0.37 11.63 -13.37
N THR A 87 0.66 12.76 -12.72
CA THR A 87 1.74 13.66 -13.17
C THR A 87 3.10 12.97 -13.20
N GLN A 88 3.41 12.09 -12.23
CA GLN A 88 4.67 11.35 -12.23
C GLN A 88 4.74 10.33 -13.37
N VAL A 89 3.67 9.57 -13.58
CA VAL A 89 3.61 8.57 -14.66
C VAL A 89 3.64 9.25 -16.04
N GLU A 90 2.95 10.38 -16.22
CA GLU A 90 3.00 11.13 -17.47
C GLU A 90 4.39 11.71 -17.77
N LYS A 91 5.12 12.15 -16.74
CA LYS A 91 6.53 12.57 -16.90
C LYS A 91 7.41 11.42 -17.34
N LYS A 92 7.16 10.22 -16.83
CA LYS A 92 7.84 9.01 -17.29
C LYS A 92 7.50 8.78 -18.76
N LEU A 93 6.22 8.70 -19.11
CA LEU A 93 5.73 8.43 -20.48
C LEU A 93 6.27 9.39 -21.54
N ASN A 94 6.56 10.64 -21.18
CA ASN A 94 7.17 11.62 -22.08
C ASN A 94 8.67 11.36 -22.38
N GLY A 95 9.27 10.32 -21.79
CA GLY A 95 10.63 9.88 -22.07
C GLY A 95 10.73 9.08 -23.37
N THR A 96 11.96 8.91 -23.87
CA THR A 96 12.27 7.94 -24.93
C THR A 96 12.75 6.65 -24.28
N TYR A 97 11.99 5.58 -24.44
CA TYR A 97 12.26 4.28 -23.83
C TYR A 97 12.95 3.32 -24.80
N GLN A 98 13.63 2.32 -24.24
CA GLN A 98 14.41 1.37 -25.03
C GLN A 98 13.55 0.21 -25.55
N THR A 99 12.40 -0.07 -24.94
CA THR A 99 11.55 -1.22 -25.26
C THR A 99 10.06 -0.86 -25.24
N THR A 100 9.27 -1.54 -26.08
CA THR A 100 7.79 -1.46 -26.09
C THR A 100 7.16 -1.92 -24.78
N LEU A 101 7.81 -2.84 -24.07
CA LEU A 101 7.39 -3.35 -22.77
C LEU A 101 7.43 -2.26 -21.69
N GLU A 102 8.47 -1.43 -21.68
CA GLU A 102 8.59 -0.32 -20.73
C GLU A 102 7.50 0.74 -20.99
N ASP A 103 7.23 1.06 -22.25
CA ASP A 103 6.11 1.93 -22.65
C ASP A 103 4.77 1.37 -22.14
N ASP A 104 4.47 0.12 -22.47
CA ASP A 104 3.22 -0.54 -22.07
C ASP A 104 3.07 -0.63 -20.54
N TYR A 105 4.18 -0.75 -19.79
CA TYR A 105 4.17 -0.72 -18.33
C TYR A 105 3.70 0.64 -17.80
N TYR A 106 4.26 1.74 -18.30
CA TYR A 106 3.86 3.07 -17.83
C TYR A 106 2.45 3.46 -18.32
N TYR A 107 2.03 3.02 -19.51
CA TYR A 107 0.64 3.16 -19.95
C TYR A 107 -0.31 2.38 -19.04
N SER A 108 0.07 1.15 -18.69
CA SER A 108 -0.67 0.32 -17.74
C SER A 108 -0.80 0.97 -16.37
N PHE A 109 0.28 1.53 -15.85
CA PHE A 109 0.24 2.26 -14.58
C PHE A 109 -0.67 3.50 -14.67
N LYS A 110 -0.57 4.27 -15.76
CA LYS A 110 -1.44 5.44 -15.95
C LYS A 110 -2.92 5.07 -15.91
N GLU A 111 -3.31 4.00 -16.59
CA GLU A 111 -4.70 3.53 -16.62
C GLU A 111 -5.20 3.10 -15.23
N ASP A 112 -4.33 2.57 -14.38
CA ASP A 112 -4.69 2.20 -13.00
C ASP A 112 -4.98 3.40 -12.12
N ILE A 113 -4.17 4.45 -12.24
CA ILE A 113 -4.42 5.68 -11.51
C ILE A 113 -5.70 6.37 -12.03
N LEU A 114 -5.96 6.33 -13.34
CA LEU A 114 -7.22 6.85 -13.91
C LEU A 114 -8.43 6.04 -13.44
N TRP A 115 -8.29 4.72 -13.35
CA TRP A 115 -9.33 3.85 -12.78
C TRP A 115 -9.59 4.18 -11.31
N LEU A 116 -8.55 4.36 -10.49
CA LEU A 116 -8.66 4.80 -9.10
C LEU A 116 -9.41 6.13 -8.98
N LYS A 117 -9.09 7.10 -9.84
CA LYS A 117 -9.80 8.39 -9.90
C LYS A 117 -11.30 8.22 -10.12
N GLN A 118 -11.67 7.39 -11.09
CA GLN A 118 -13.08 7.12 -11.38
C GLN A 118 -13.77 6.50 -10.16
N ARG A 119 -13.15 5.52 -9.50
CA ARG A 119 -13.69 4.86 -8.31
C ARG A 119 -13.86 5.84 -7.14
N GLU A 120 -12.89 6.70 -6.92
CA GLU A 120 -12.94 7.72 -5.85
C GLU A 120 -14.09 8.73 -6.05
N GLU A 121 -14.27 9.19 -7.29
CA GLU A 121 -15.39 10.07 -7.64
C GLU A 121 -16.76 9.39 -7.51
N GLU A 122 -16.85 8.08 -7.76
CA GLU A 122 -18.06 7.28 -7.58
C GLU A 122 -18.36 7.06 -6.08
N LEU A 123 -17.34 6.80 -5.27
CA LEU A 123 -17.46 6.51 -3.84
C LEU A 123 -18.02 7.68 -3.04
N CYS A 124 -17.70 8.91 -3.42
CA CYS A 124 -18.15 10.14 -2.77
C CYS A 124 -19.64 10.46 -3.07
N LYS A 125 -20.18 9.96 -4.19
CA LYS A 125 -21.49 10.37 -4.71
C LYS A 125 -22.70 9.81 -3.98
N ASN A 126 -22.57 8.95 -2.95
CA ASN A 126 -23.75 8.18 -2.51
C ASN A 126 -23.79 7.63 -1.07
N THR A 127 -23.25 8.29 -0.04
CA THR A 127 -22.83 7.45 1.11
C THR A 127 -22.94 8.00 2.52
N LYS A 128 -23.75 7.27 3.32
CA LYS A 128 -23.55 7.08 4.76
C LYS A 128 -22.19 6.39 4.98
N ASN A 129 -21.58 6.58 6.14
CA ASN A 129 -20.29 5.96 6.50
C ASN A 129 -19.12 6.36 5.57
N LEU A 130 -19.18 7.56 4.99
CA LEU A 130 -18.19 8.06 4.05
C LEU A 130 -16.75 7.89 4.55
N LEU A 131 -16.47 8.23 5.81
CA LEU A 131 -15.14 8.07 6.39
C LEU A 131 -14.60 6.63 6.30
N ILE A 132 -15.40 5.65 6.69
CA ILE A 132 -14.98 4.24 6.71
C ILE A 132 -14.70 3.74 5.30
N LYS A 133 -15.56 4.14 4.34
CA LYS A 133 -15.41 3.80 2.94
C LYS A 133 -14.18 4.46 2.32
N GLN A 134 -13.90 5.70 2.70
CA GLN A 134 -12.70 6.42 2.29
C GLN A 134 -11.44 5.77 2.86
N LEU A 135 -11.46 5.27 4.09
CA LEU A 135 -10.36 4.46 4.63
C LEU A 135 -10.17 3.16 3.84
N ALA A 136 -11.26 2.48 3.45
CA ALA A 136 -11.19 1.28 2.61
C ALA A 136 -10.61 1.57 1.23
N PHE A 137 -11.02 2.69 0.62
CA PHE A 137 -10.43 3.16 -0.63
C PHE A 137 -8.94 3.46 -0.48
N ASN A 138 -8.53 4.15 0.58
CA ASN A 138 -7.13 4.44 0.83
C ASN A 138 -6.28 3.14 0.90
N THR A 139 -6.80 2.11 1.58
CA THR A 139 -6.12 0.81 1.63
C THR A 139 -6.04 0.14 0.26
N ALA A 140 -7.09 0.24 -0.57
CA ALA A 140 -7.06 -0.26 -1.94
C ALA A 140 -6.11 0.54 -2.84
N PHE A 141 -6.10 1.86 -2.71
CA PHE A 141 -5.23 2.79 -3.42
C PHE A 141 -3.76 2.42 -3.21
N GLU A 142 -3.32 2.29 -1.96
CA GLU A 142 -1.96 1.85 -1.62
C GLU A 142 -1.64 0.46 -2.20
N GLY A 143 -2.57 -0.49 -2.12
CA GLY A 143 -2.39 -1.82 -2.71
C GLY A 143 -2.16 -1.77 -4.23
N VAL A 144 -2.92 -0.92 -4.94
CA VAL A 144 -2.74 -0.72 -6.39
C VAL A 144 -1.38 -0.09 -6.71
N LEU A 145 -0.91 0.86 -5.90
CA LEU A 145 0.42 1.46 -6.07
C LEU A 145 1.53 0.41 -5.86
N ILE A 146 1.45 -0.38 -4.79
CA ILE A 146 2.41 -1.45 -4.48
C ILE A 146 2.46 -2.48 -5.62
N VAL A 147 1.30 -2.86 -6.16
CA VAL A 147 1.23 -3.76 -7.32
C VAL A 147 2.02 -3.18 -8.49
N ASN A 148 1.82 -1.90 -8.81
CA ASN A 148 2.56 -1.26 -9.90
C ASN A 148 4.06 -1.21 -9.63
N GLU A 149 4.49 -0.86 -8.43
CA GLU A 149 5.91 -0.81 -8.06
C GLU A 149 6.59 -2.19 -8.13
N ASN A 150 5.88 -3.25 -7.74
CA ASN A 150 6.42 -4.62 -7.68
C ASN A 150 6.41 -5.36 -9.02
N VAL A 151 5.65 -4.91 -10.00
CA VAL A 151 5.66 -5.47 -11.37
C VAL A 151 7.05 -5.33 -12.00
N GLY A 152 7.82 -4.30 -11.63
CA GLY A 152 9.25 -4.14 -11.93
C GLY A 152 9.68 -4.65 -13.30
N TYR A 153 9.61 -3.80 -14.34
CA TYR A 153 9.88 -4.22 -15.72
C TYR A 153 11.32 -4.70 -16.02
N GLU A 154 12.22 -4.53 -15.06
CA GLU A 154 13.63 -4.92 -15.14
C GLU A 154 13.88 -6.42 -14.93
N TYR A 155 12.87 -7.22 -14.55
CA TYR A 155 13.03 -8.63 -14.15
C TYR A 155 12.28 -9.67 -14.99
N PHE A 156 11.76 -9.30 -16.16
CA PHE A 156 10.83 -10.18 -16.88
C PHE A 156 11.47 -11.34 -17.67
N ILE A 157 10.89 -12.53 -17.48
CA ILE A 157 11.20 -13.80 -18.14
C ILE A 157 10.55 -13.83 -19.54
N GLU A 158 11.19 -14.50 -20.51
CA GLU A 158 10.77 -14.58 -21.93
C GLU A 158 9.43 -15.32 -22.20
N ASP A 159 8.82 -16.01 -21.23
CA ASP A 159 7.58 -16.77 -21.43
C ASP A 159 6.31 -15.94 -21.17
N TYR A 160 6.01 -15.07 -22.14
CA TYR A 160 4.83 -14.21 -22.09
C TYR A 160 3.52 -14.99 -22.14
N GLU A 161 3.38 -15.91 -23.11
CA GLU A 161 2.14 -16.67 -23.32
C GLU A 161 1.85 -17.62 -22.14
N GLY A 162 2.87 -18.27 -21.57
CA GLY A 162 2.71 -19.12 -20.39
C GLY A 162 2.23 -18.33 -19.18
N THR A 163 2.77 -17.13 -18.97
CA THR A 163 2.36 -16.23 -17.87
C THR A 163 0.92 -15.76 -18.04
N ILE A 164 0.55 -15.32 -19.25
CA ILE A 164 -0.82 -14.87 -19.57
C ILE A 164 -1.84 -16.00 -19.35
N ASN A 165 -1.55 -17.19 -19.89
CA ASN A 165 -2.44 -18.34 -19.74
C ASN A 165 -2.55 -18.79 -18.28
N SER A 166 -1.46 -18.73 -17.52
CA SER A 166 -1.48 -19.07 -16.08
C SER A 166 -2.31 -18.07 -15.29
N ALA A 167 -2.19 -16.76 -15.58
CA ALA A 167 -2.99 -15.71 -14.95
C ALA A 167 -4.50 -15.86 -15.24
N LEU A 168 -4.88 -16.30 -16.45
CA LEU A 168 -6.28 -16.48 -16.83
C LEU A 168 -6.93 -17.76 -16.30
N ASN A 169 -6.13 -18.80 -16.05
CA ASN A 169 -6.63 -20.13 -15.67
C ASN A 169 -6.64 -20.39 -14.16
N GLU A 170 -5.79 -19.71 -13.40
CA GLU A 170 -5.80 -19.88 -11.95
C GLU A 170 -6.98 -19.14 -11.31
N LYS A 171 -7.59 -19.79 -10.32
CA LYS A 171 -8.68 -19.21 -9.52
C LYS A 171 -8.07 -18.38 -8.40
N TYR A 172 -7.47 -17.25 -8.74
CA TYR A 172 -6.72 -16.42 -7.80
C TYR A 172 -7.60 -15.72 -6.76
N PHE A 173 -8.86 -15.45 -7.08
CA PHE A 173 -9.66 -14.49 -6.33
C PHE A 173 -10.63 -15.11 -5.31
N ASP A 174 -10.17 -16.15 -4.60
CA ASP A 174 -10.83 -16.64 -3.37
C ASP A 174 -10.17 -16.05 -2.10
N GLN A 175 -9.20 -15.15 -2.25
CA GLN A 175 -8.61 -14.43 -1.13
C GLN A 175 -9.57 -13.35 -0.66
N ASN A 176 -10.31 -13.62 0.41
CA ASN A 176 -10.74 -12.54 1.28
C ASN A 176 -9.47 -11.80 1.74
N PHE A 177 -9.32 -10.52 1.40
CA PHE A 177 -8.16 -9.71 1.82
C PHE A 177 -8.22 -9.35 3.32
N GLU A 178 -8.81 -10.24 4.13
CA GLU A 178 -8.97 -10.18 5.59
C GLU A 178 -7.64 -10.18 6.35
N ASN A 179 -6.49 -10.27 5.68
CA ASN A 179 -5.18 -10.35 6.34
C ASN A 179 -4.52 -8.99 6.63
N ASN A 180 -5.16 -7.85 6.32
CA ASN A 180 -4.61 -6.53 6.63
C ASN A 180 -4.78 -6.16 8.12
N LEU A 181 -4.08 -6.91 8.99
CA LEU A 181 -4.19 -6.89 10.45
C LEU A 181 -4.04 -5.48 11.05
N GLU A 182 -3.20 -4.61 10.47
CA GLU A 182 -2.96 -3.27 11.00
C GLU A 182 -4.17 -2.34 10.85
N VAL A 183 -4.87 -2.38 9.72
CA VAL A 183 -6.07 -1.55 9.50
C VAL A 183 -7.28 -2.13 10.23
N MET A 184 -7.37 -3.45 10.33
CA MET A 184 -8.40 -4.11 11.14
C MET A 184 -8.29 -3.75 12.64
N ASN A 185 -7.08 -3.53 13.13
CA ASN A 185 -6.85 -3.08 14.50
C ASN A 185 -7.40 -1.66 14.78
N MET A 186 -7.68 -0.85 13.74
CA MET A 186 -8.32 0.46 13.90
C MET A 186 -9.80 0.36 14.30
N PHE A 187 -10.43 -0.81 14.09
CA PHE A 187 -11.85 -1.05 14.37
C PHE A 187 -12.07 -2.00 15.56
N ILE A 188 -11.10 -2.14 16.47
CA ILE A 188 -11.23 -3.01 17.66
C ILE A 188 -12.45 -2.57 18.47
N GLY A 189 -13.40 -3.49 18.65
CA GLY A 189 -14.67 -3.23 19.34
C GLY A 189 -15.78 -2.65 18.48
N GLU A 190 -15.51 -2.27 17.22
CA GLU A 190 -16.46 -1.64 16.29
C GLU A 190 -16.81 -2.57 15.11
N LYS A 191 -17.40 -3.73 15.41
CA LYS A 191 -17.68 -4.79 14.42
C LYS A 191 -18.45 -4.32 13.18
N GLU A 192 -19.42 -3.42 13.35
CA GLU A 192 -20.20 -2.91 12.23
C GLU A 192 -19.34 -2.08 11.27
N LYS A 193 -18.49 -1.19 11.80
CA LYS A 193 -17.57 -0.37 11.00
C LYS A 193 -16.53 -1.22 10.30
N LEU A 194 -16.00 -2.23 10.98
CA LEU A 194 -15.09 -3.22 10.38
C LEU A 194 -15.75 -3.95 9.20
N ASN A 195 -17.00 -4.40 9.34
CA ASN A 195 -17.72 -5.07 8.26
C ASN A 195 -17.94 -4.16 7.05
N ILE A 196 -18.26 -2.88 7.28
CA ILE A 196 -18.40 -1.89 6.20
C ILE A 196 -17.06 -1.70 5.49
N PHE A 197 -15.97 -1.53 6.25
CA PHE A 197 -14.62 -1.40 5.70
C PHE A 197 -14.25 -2.61 4.83
N LEU A 198 -14.37 -3.83 5.37
CA LEU A 198 -14.00 -5.05 4.65
C LEU A 198 -14.87 -5.25 3.40
N THR A 199 -16.17 -4.95 3.49
CA THR A 199 -17.07 -5.04 2.33
C THR A 199 -16.64 -4.10 1.22
N GLU A 200 -16.37 -2.84 1.56
CA GLU A 200 -15.97 -1.83 0.57
C GLU A 200 -14.60 -2.16 -0.04
N TYR A 201 -13.62 -2.47 0.81
CA TYR A 201 -12.27 -2.82 0.37
C TYR A 201 -12.27 -4.03 -0.56
N ASN A 202 -12.94 -5.13 -0.17
CA ASN A 202 -13.05 -6.32 -1.01
C ASN A 202 -13.79 -6.03 -2.32
N SER A 203 -14.80 -5.16 -2.32
CA SER A 203 -15.48 -4.75 -3.54
C SER A 203 -14.53 -4.02 -4.49
N ILE A 204 -13.77 -3.05 -4.00
CA ILE A 204 -12.82 -2.28 -4.81
C ILE A 204 -11.73 -3.19 -5.38
N MET A 205 -11.14 -4.05 -4.55
CA MET A 205 -10.09 -4.96 -5.00
C MET A 205 -10.61 -5.99 -6.01
N ARG A 206 -11.86 -6.45 -5.86
CA ARG A 206 -12.50 -7.34 -6.84
C ARG A 206 -12.72 -6.65 -8.17
N ASP A 207 -13.27 -5.44 -8.15
CA ASP A 207 -13.48 -4.64 -9.35
C ASP A 207 -12.15 -4.37 -10.06
N TYR A 208 -11.07 -4.13 -9.31
CA TYR A 208 -9.72 -3.97 -9.86
C TYR A 208 -9.22 -5.27 -10.51
N PHE A 209 -9.37 -6.42 -9.86
CA PHE A 209 -9.01 -7.71 -10.44
C PHE A 209 -9.77 -7.99 -11.74
N ASP A 210 -11.08 -7.77 -11.75
CA ASP A 210 -11.91 -7.97 -12.94
C ASP A 210 -11.52 -7.01 -14.07
N TYR A 211 -11.17 -5.76 -13.73
CA TYR A 211 -10.61 -4.79 -14.67
C TYR A 211 -9.32 -5.29 -15.32
N LYS A 212 -8.42 -5.91 -14.54
CA LYS A 212 -7.17 -6.50 -15.06
C LYS A 212 -7.41 -7.68 -15.98
N VAL A 213 -8.27 -8.61 -15.57
CA VAL A 213 -8.67 -9.75 -16.40
C VAL A 213 -9.31 -9.28 -17.71
N PHE A 214 -10.11 -8.21 -17.66
CA PHE A 214 -10.70 -7.62 -18.85
C PHE A 214 -9.62 -7.10 -19.81
N ILE A 215 -8.60 -6.38 -19.33
CA ILE A 215 -7.52 -5.88 -20.19
C ILE A 215 -6.73 -7.04 -20.81
N ILE A 216 -6.38 -8.07 -20.04
CA ILE A 216 -5.65 -9.25 -20.57
C ILE A 216 -6.41 -9.89 -21.73
N LYS A 217 -7.74 -10.01 -21.62
CA LYS A 217 -8.56 -10.68 -22.65
C LYS A 217 -8.80 -9.82 -23.89
N ASN A 218 -8.72 -8.50 -23.79
CA ASN A 218 -9.15 -7.58 -24.85
C ASN A 218 -8.02 -6.70 -25.42
N SER A 219 -6.84 -6.67 -24.80
CA SER A 219 -5.68 -5.96 -25.33
C SER A 219 -5.13 -6.67 -26.57
N ASN A 220 -4.70 -5.91 -27.57
CA ASN A 220 -3.98 -6.45 -28.74
C ASN A 220 -2.46 -6.50 -28.54
N SER A 221 -1.92 -5.86 -27.51
CA SER A 221 -0.48 -5.91 -27.17
C SER A 221 -0.23 -7.07 -26.22
N LEU A 222 0.69 -7.97 -26.61
CA LEU A 222 1.05 -9.15 -25.84
C LEU A 222 1.88 -8.74 -24.60
N GLU A 223 2.74 -7.74 -24.75
CA GLU A 223 3.47 -7.07 -23.67
C GLU A 223 2.50 -6.48 -22.65
N ARG A 224 1.44 -5.82 -23.11
CA ARG A 224 0.41 -5.28 -22.23
C ARG A 224 -0.33 -6.38 -21.49
N GLN A 225 -0.77 -7.44 -22.19
CA GLN A 225 -1.41 -8.59 -21.56
C GLN A 225 -0.50 -9.22 -20.49
N PHE A 226 0.79 -9.35 -20.78
CA PHE A 226 1.78 -9.89 -19.87
C PHE A 226 1.98 -9.03 -18.62
N ILE A 227 2.07 -7.70 -18.77
CA ILE A 227 2.16 -6.78 -17.63
C ILE A 227 0.95 -6.93 -16.70
N GLU A 228 -0.26 -6.96 -17.26
CA GLU A 228 -1.47 -7.13 -16.46
C GLU A 228 -1.56 -8.51 -15.80
N ALA A 229 -1.08 -9.56 -16.48
CA ALA A 229 -0.96 -10.89 -15.90
C ALA A 229 -0.05 -10.88 -14.66
N ASN A 230 1.12 -10.24 -14.73
CA ASN A 230 2.03 -10.07 -13.58
C ASN A 230 1.37 -9.31 -12.43
N LYS A 231 0.59 -8.27 -12.73
CA LYS A 231 -0.20 -7.55 -11.70
C LYS A 231 -1.18 -8.47 -10.99
N LEU A 232 -1.83 -9.40 -11.71
CA LEU A 232 -2.72 -10.39 -11.09
C LEU A 232 -1.97 -11.32 -10.14
N PHE A 233 -0.77 -11.78 -10.49
CA PHE A 233 0.04 -12.60 -9.59
C PHE A 233 0.39 -11.86 -8.30
N ILE A 234 0.81 -10.60 -8.40
CA ILE A 234 1.17 -9.77 -7.24
C ILE A 234 -0.06 -9.48 -6.37
N LEU A 235 -1.19 -9.15 -6.99
CA LEU A 235 -2.47 -8.96 -6.29
C LEU A 235 -2.90 -10.20 -5.50
N SER A 236 -2.46 -11.37 -5.95
CA SER A 236 -2.82 -12.66 -5.37
C SER A 236 -1.77 -13.17 -4.39
N ASP A 237 -0.70 -12.42 -4.14
CA ASP A 237 0.31 -12.74 -3.15
C ASP A 237 0.12 -11.84 -1.92
N PRO A 238 -0.38 -12.38 -0.79
CA PRO A 238 -0.55 -11.64 0.45
C PRO A 238 0.74 -11.00 0.97
N LEU A 239 1.91 -11.58 0.65
CA LEU A 239 3.21 -11.05 1.07
C LEU A 239 3.65 -9.87 0.21
N ALA A 240 3.17 -9.77 -1.03
CA ALA A 240 3.49 -8.67 -1.91
C ALA A 240 2.67 -7.40 -1.60
N LEU A 241 1.58 -7.55 -0.83
CA LEU A 241 0.69 -6.46 -0.40
C LEU A 241 0.90 -6.03 1.07
N SER A 242 1.85 -6.65 1.79
CA SER A 242 2.17 -6.41 3.21
C SER A 242 3.54 -5.76 3.42
#